data_AF-A0A7J6I6X6-F1
#
_entry.id   AF-A0A7J6I6X6-F1
#
_cell.length_a   1.000
_cell.length_b   1.000
_cell.length_c   1.000
_cell.angle_alpha   90.00
_cell.angle_beta   90.00
_cell.angle_gamma   90.00
#
_symmetry.space_group_name_H-M   'P 1'
#
loop_
_entity.id
_entity.type
_entity.pdbx_description
1 polymer ?
#
loop_
_entity_poly.entity_id
_entity_poly.type
_entity_poly.pdbx_seq_one_letter_code
_entity_poly.pdbx_strand_id
1 'polypeptide(L)'
;MGIRAKELHHFILFPLMGQGHLIPMVDIARMLAERGVIITIFTTTQNTARFEGVLNRAKETGLRINLLSSHLLCVPETDFIAIPDLPDKIDVMKAQLPEPRTSEMKEF
;
A
#
# COMPACT_ATOMS: atom_id res chain seq x y z
N MET A 1 5.85 -11.51 33.58
CA MET A 1 5.95 -10.25 32.80
C MET A 1 5.54 -10.57 31.37
N GLY A 2 4.29 -10.27 30.99
CA GLY A 2 3.84 -10.48 29.62
C GLY A 2 4.48 -9.43 28.71
N ILE A 3 5.18 -9.88 27.66
CA ILE A 3 5.61 -9.00 26.58
C ILE A 3 4.32 -8.44 25.97
N ARG A 4 4.02 -7.15 26.20
CA ARG A 4 2.96 -6.46 25.46
C ARG A 4 3.38 -6.55 23.99
N ALA A 5 2.62 -7.30 23.18
CA ALA A 5 2.77 -7.25 21.74
C ALA A 5 2.63 -5.78 21.35
N LYS A 6 3.70 -5.20 20.79
CA LYS A 6 3.67 -3.82 20.30
C LYS A 6 2.63 -3.80 19.18
N GLU A 7 1.52 -3.09 19.36
CA GLU A 7 0.56 -2.87 18.28
C GLU A 7 1.32 -2.21 17.12
N LEU A 8 1.57 -3.01 16.09
CA LEU A 8 2.24 -2.60 14.87
C LEU A 8 1.16 -2.20 13.89
N HIS A 9 0.99 -0.90 13.67
CA HIS A 9 0.10 -0.42 12.62
C HIS A 9 0.62 -0.91 11.26
N HIS A 10 -0.32 -1.36 10.42
CA HIS A 10 -0.05 -1.78 9.06
C HIS A 10 -0.82 -0.88 8.10
N PHE A 11 -0.10 -0.13 7.26
CA PHE A 11 -0.71 0.67 6.22
C PHE A 11 -0.49 0.07 4.85
N ILE A 12 -1.51 0.21 4.02
CA ILE A 12 -1.47 -0.15 2.60
C ILE A 12 -1.46 1.14 1.80
N LEU A 13 -0.45 1.29 0.96
CA LEU A 13 -0.26 2.43 0.09
C LEU A 13 -0.61 2.03 -1.34
N PHE A 14 -1.60 2.72 -1.92
CA PHE A 14 -2.05 2.49 -3.29
C PHE A 14 -1.73 3.72 -4.16
N PRO A 15 -0.50 3.81 -4.71
CA PRO A 15 -0.13 4.91 -5.60
C PRO A 15 -0.94 4.89 -6.91
N LEU A 16 -1.04 6.04 -7.57
CA LEU A 16 -1.37 6.06 -9.00
C LEU A 16 -0.15 5.54 -9.79
N MET A 17 -0.38 4.75 -10.84
CA MET A 17 0.66 4.02 -11.60
C MET A 17 1.45 4.94 -12.55
N GLY A 18 1.98 6.04 -12.04
CA GLY A 18 2.89 6.96 -12.72
C GLY A 18 4.17 7.15 -11.91
N GLN A 19 5.30 7.29 -12.59
CA GLN A 19 6.62 7.51 -11.98
C GLN A 19 6.62 8.65 -10.94
N GLY A 20 5.94 9.76 -11.27
CA GLY A 20 5.82 10.93 -10.39
C GLY A 20 5.00 10.71 -9.12
N HIS A 21 4.26 9.61 -9.02
CA HIS A 21 3.51 9.24 -7.81
C HIS A 21 4.19 8.10 -7.05
N LEU A 22 4.77 7.12 -7.74
CA LEU A 22 5.44 5.98 -7.12
C LEU A 22 6.66 6.38 -6.30
N ILE A 23 7.50 7.29 -6.80
CA ILE A 23 8.71 7.74 -6.08
C ILE A 23 8.32 8.40 -4.74
N PRO A 24 7.46 9.43 -4.69
CA PRO A 24 7.02 10.00 -3.41
C PRO A 24 6.38 8.98 -2.47
N MET A 25 5.65 8.01 -3.01
CA MET A 25 4.98 7.00 -2.19
C MET A 25 5.96 6.01 -1.56
N VAL A 26 7.09 5.71 -2.22
CA VAL A 26 8.19 4.95 -1.63
C VAL A 26 8.88 5.76 -0.51
N ASP A 27 9.06 7.06 -0.70
CA ASP A 27 9.64 7.92 0.34
C ASP A 27 8.73 8.00 1.58
N ILE A 28 7.43 8.18 1.38
CA ILE A 28 6.42 8.13 2.46
C ILE A 28 6.45 6.78 3.17
N ALA A 29 6.49 5.67 2.41
CA ALA A 29 6.57 4.32 2.98
C ALA A 29 7.78 4.16 3.89
N ARG A 30 8.94 4.66 3.44
CA ARG A 30 10.17 4.63 4.22
C ARG A 30 10.05 5.46 5.51
N MET A 31 9.56 6.69 5.42
CA MET A 31 9.36 7.55 6.59
C MET A 31 8.41 6.92 7.63
N LEU A 32 7.36 6.24 7.18
CA LEU A 32 6.44 5.53 8.08
C LEU A 32 7.10 4.29 8.68
N ALA A 33 7.84 3.52 7.88
CA ALA A 33 8.52 2.31 8.35
C ALA A 33 9.63 2.62 9.37
N GLU A 34 10.33 3.75 9.23
CA GLU A 34 11.31 4.25 10.21
C GLU A 34 10.66 4.53 11.59
N ARG A 35 9.35 4.80 11.63
CA ARG A 35 8.57 4.94 12.88
C ARG A 35 8.11 3.59 13.46
N GLY A 36 8.55 2.49 12.86
CA GLY A 36 8.25 1.13 13.29
C GLY A 36 6.86 0.65 12.86
N VAL A 37 6.37 1.14 11.72
CA VAL A 37 5.10 0.76 11.09
C VAL A 37 5.36 -0.26 9.98
N ILE A 38 4.43 -1.19 9.72
CA ILE A 38 4.50 -2.10 8.58
C ILE A 38 3.84 -1.40 7.39
N ILE A 39 4.50 -1.37 6.23
CA ILE A 39 3.96 -0.72 5.04
C ILE A 39 3.94 -1.70 3.88
N THR A 40 2.80 -1.83 3.21
CA THR A 40 2.71 -2.55 1.92
C THR A 40 2.39 -1.55 0.82
N ILE A 41 3.24 -1.48 -0.20
CA ILE A 41 3.02 -0.65 -1.39
C ILE A 41 2.44 -1.54 -2.50
N PHE A 42 1.33 -1.10 -3.07
CA PHE A 42 0.74 -1.77 -4.23
C PHE A 42 1.34 -1.22 -5.52
N THR A 43 1.67 -2.10 -6.45
CA THR A 43 2.22 -1.73 -7.76
C THR A 43 1.81 -2.73 -8.84
N THR A 44 2.10 -2.40 -10.09
CA THR A 44 1.99 -3.33 -11.23
C THR A 44 3.33 -4.01 -11.52
N THR A 45 3.27 -5.20 -12.13
CA THR A 45 4.45 -6.01 -12.49
C THR A 45 5.46 -5.25 -13.36
N GLN A 46 4.99 -4.35 -14.23
CA GLN A 46 5.86 -3.52 -15.06
C GLN A 46 6.71 -2.54 -14.22
N ASN A 47 6.21 -2.09 -13.08
CA ASN A 47 6.91 -1.17 -12.20
C ASN A 47 7.76 -1.88 -11.14
N THR A 48 7.49 -3.16 -10.85
CA THR A 48 8.13 -3.94 -9.77
C THR A 48 9.65 -3.97 -9.85
N ALA A 49 10.21 -4.34 -11.00
CA ALA A 49 11.66 -4.45 -11.18
C ALA A 49 12.41 -3.13 -10.90
N ARG A 50 11.74 -1.99 -11.09
CA ARG A 50 12.34 -0.66 -10.90
C ARG A 50 12.42 -0.26 -9.43
N PHE A 51 11.47 -0.69 -8.62
CA PHE A 51 11.36 -0.31 -7.20
C PHE A 51 11.87 -1.39 -6.25
N GLU A 52 11.99 -2.63 -6.72
CA GLU A 52 12.51 -3.76 -5.94
C GLU A 52 13.90 -3.47 -5.37
N GLY A 53 14.82 -2.93 -6.16
CA GLY A 53 16.18 -2.60 -5.69
C GLY A 53 16.20 -1.51 -4.59
N VAL A 54 15.30 -0.52 -4.67
CA VAL A 54 15.18 0.51 -3.62
C VAL A 54 14.61 -0.11 -2.35
N LEU A 55 13.64 -1.00 -2.49
CA LEU A 55 12.96 -1.63 -1.37
C LEU A 55 13.81 -2.67 -0.65
N ASN A 56 14.59 -3.45 -1.40
CA ASN A 56 15.48 -4.45 -0.83
C ASN A 56 16.52 -3.79 0.09
N ARG A 57 17.09 -2.65 -0.34
CA ARG A 57 17.95 -1.84 0.53
C ARG A 57 17.23 -1.35 1.79
N ALA A 58 15.97 -0.93 1.68
CA ALA A 58 15.18 -0.54 2.85
C ALA A 58 14.96 -1.72 3.81
N LYS A 59 14.68 -2.92 3.29
CA LYS A 59 14.56 -4.14 4.10
C LYS A 59 15.88 -4.52 4.78
N GLU A 60 17.01 -4.39 4.10
CA GLU A 60 18.35 -4.62 4.66
C GLU A 60 18.65 -3.69 5.85
N THR A 61 18.11 -2.45 5.83
CA THR A 61 18.18 -1.53 6.97
C THR A 61 17.20 -1.86 8.10
N GLY A 62 16.48 -2.97 8.01
CA GLY A 62 15.51 -3.44 9.02
C GLY A 62 14.12 -2.83 8.90
N LEU A 63 13.83 -2.08 7.82
CA LEU A 63 12.51 -1.50 7.60
C LEU A 63 11.51 -2.55 7.11
N ARG A 64 10.30 -2.55 7.67
CA ARG A 64 9.22 -3.49 7.32
C ARG A 64 8.39 -2.96 6.16
N ILE A 65 8.97 -2.94 4.96
CA ILE A 65 8.29 -2.49 3.74
C ILE A 65 8.13 -3.63 2.75
N ASN A 66 6.89 -3.88 2.32
CA ASN A 66 6.51 -4.92 1.38
C ASN A 66 6.07 -4.31 0.06
N LEU A 67 6.35 -5.00 -1.05
CA LEU A 67 5.83 -4.66 -2.37
C LEU A 67 4.86 -5.73 -2.78
N LEU A 68 3.65 -5.34 -3.14
CA LEU A 68 2.66 -6.24 -3.70
C LEU A 68 2.42 -5.87 -5.15
N SER A 69 2.86 -6.76 -6.03
CA SER A 69 2.75 -6.60 -7.48
C SER A 69 1.56 -7.40 -7.99
N SER A 70 0.62 -6.74 -8.65
CA SER A 70 -0.50 -7.43 -9.31
C SER A 70 -0.57 -7.09 -10.80
N HIS A 71 -0.95 -8.08 -11.60
CA HIS A 71 -1.37 -7.90 -12.98
C HIS A 71 -2.80 -7.34 -13.00
N LEU A 72 -2.97 -6.07 -12.59
CA LEU A 72 -4.28 -5.39 -12.59
C LEU A 72 -5.01 -5.40 -13.96
N LEU A 73 -4.32 -5.74 -15.04
CA LEU A 73 -4.87 -5.86 -16.39
C LEU A 73 -5.53 -7.22 -16.69
N CYS A 74 -5.44 -8.19 -15.77
CA CYS A 74 -6.04 -9.51 -15.96
C CYS A 74 -6.27 -10.19 -14.60
N VAL A 75 -7.03 -9.53 -13.71
CA VAL A 75 -7.68 -10.25 -12.62
C VAL A 75 -9.07 -10.63 -13.14
N PRO A 76 -9.40 -11.92 -13.27
CA PRO A 76 -10.79 -12.36 -13.37
C PRO A 76 -11.61 -11.67 -12.28
N GLU A 77 -12.87 -11.36 -12.55
CA GLU A 77 -13.80 -10.66 -11.63
C GLU A 77 -13.90 -11.34 -10.24
N THR A 78 -13.38 -12.57 -10.12
CA THR A 78 -13.44 -13.46 -8.97
C THR A 78 -12.10 -13.73 -8.26
N ASP A 79 -10.97 -13.19 -8.74
CA ASP A 79 -9.67 -13.46 -8.11
C ASP A 79 -9.35 -12.47 -6.98
N PHE A 80 -9.09 -13.02 -5.80
CA PHE A 80 -8.72 -12.25 -4.61
C PHE A 80 -7.20 -12.05 -4.54
N ILE A 81 -6.80 -10.85 -4.13
CA ILE A 81 -5.40 -10.55 -3.87
C ILE A 81 -5.13 -10.78 -2.38
N ALA A 82 -4.34 -11.80 -2.07
CA ALA A 82 -3.91 -12.06 -0.70
C ALA A 82 -2.91 -10.98 -0.25
N ILE A 83 -3.28 -10.23 0.79
CA ILE A 83 -2.40 -9.27 1.43
C ILE A 83 -1.74 -9.98 2.62
N PRO A 84 -0.40 -10.05 2.68
CA PRO A 84 0.28 -10.66 3.83
C PRO A 84 -0.05 -9.88 5.10
N ASP A 85 -0.30 -10.59 6.20
CA ASP A 85 -0.60 -10.03 7.52
C ASP A 85 -1.84 -9.11 7.55
N LEU A 86 -2.85 -9.37 6.71
CA LEU A 86 -4.09 -8.58 6.72
C LEU A 86 -4.76 -8.64 8.10
N PRO A 87 -4.98 -7.49 8.78
CA PRO A 87 -5.57 -7.46 10.11
C PRO A 87 -7.07 -7.75 10.07
N ASP A 88 -7.62 -8.28 11.18
CA ASP A 88 -9.07 -8.54 11.35
C ASP A 88 -9.93 -7.25 11.25
N LYS A 89 -9.29 -6.07 11.35
CA LYS A 89 -9.93 -4.77 11.27
C LYS A 89 -9.14 -3.83 10.35
N ILE A 90 -9.84 -3.24 9.39
CA ILE A 90 -9.31 -2.24 8.46
C ILE A 90 -9.98 -0.90 8.74
N ASP A 91 -9.20 0.11 9.13
CA ASP A 91 -9.67 1.49 9.26
C ASP A 91 -9.30 2.26 7.98
N VAL A 92 -10.31 2.76 7.27
CA VAL A 92 -10.12 3.54 6.03
C VAL A 92 -10.21 5.02 6.35
N MET A 93 -9.27 5.82 5.85
CA MET A 93 -9.31 7.26 6.05
C MET A 93 -10.51 7.85 5.30
N LYS A 94 -11.27 8.75 5.93
CA LYS A 94 -12.49 9.34 5.34
C LYS A 94 -12.24 9.95 3.95
N ALA A 95 -11.09 10.58 3.73
CA ALA A 95 -10.69 11.16 2.45
C ALA A 95 -10.45 10.13 1.34
N GLN A 96 -10.35 8.84 1.67
CA GLN A 96 -10.21 7.73 0.71
C GLN A 96 -11.56 7.07 0.41
N LEU A 97 -12.62 7.41 1.15
CA LEU A 97 -13.96 6.96 0.79
C LEU A 97 -14.44 7.80 -0.40
N PRO A 98 -15.09 7.19 -1.40
CA PRO A 98 -15.73 7.98 -2.45
C PRO A 98 -16.74 8.93 -1.81
N GLU A 99 -16.72 10.19 -2.24
CA GLU A 99 -17.75 11.15 -1.84
C GLU A 99 -19.12 10.54 -2.16
N PRO A 100 -20.11 10.69 -1.27
CA PRO A 100 -21.45 10.19 -1.51
C PRO A 100 -21.93 10.78 -2.84
N ARG A 101 -22.27 9.92 -3.80
CA ARG A 101 -22.83 10.34 -5.08
C ARG A 101 -24.13 11.09 -4.79
N THR A 102 -24.07 12.41 -4.78
CA THR A 102 -25.26 13.25 -4.88
C THR A 102 -25.83 13.06 -6.27
N SER A 103 -27.14 12.79 -6.38
CA SER A 103 -27.86 12.59 -7.65
C SER A 103 -27.91 13.82 -8.56
N GLU A 104 -27.05 14.82 -8.34
CA GLU A 104 -26.95 16.02 -9.15
C GLU A 104 -25.73 15.94 -10.07
N MET A 105 -25.87 15.12 -11.11
CA MET A 105 -25.07 15.30 -12.32
C MET A 105 -26.07 15.37 -13.47
N LYS A 106 -26.70 16.54 -13.60
CA LYS A 106 -27.26 16.96 -14.88
C LYS A 106 -26.08 17.19 -15.82
N GLU A 107 -26.18 16.51 -16.95
CA GLU A 107 -25.40 16.62 -18.19
C GLU A 107 -24.46 17.83 -18.28
N PHE A 108 -23.18 17.54 -18.55
CA PHE A 108 -22.36 18.34 -19.45
C PHE A 108 -21.90 17.43 -20.58
#